data_AF-A0A2D0L1X1-F1
#
_entry.id   AF-A0A2D0L1X1-F1
#
_cell.length_a   1.000
_cell.length_b   1.000
_cell.length_c   1.000
_cell.angle_alpha   90.00
_cell.angle_beta   90.00
_cell.angle_gamma   90.00
#
_symmetry.space_group_name_H-M   'P 1'
#
loop_
_entity.id
_entity.type
_entity.pdbx_description
1 polymer ?
#
loop_
_entity_poly.entity_id
_entity_poly.type
_entity_poly.pdbx_seq_one_letter_code
_entity_poly.pdbx_strand_id
1 'polypeptide(L)'
;MIKKLLVTATLITGFLLSGNAMALNKCQVDNVPKHIEGNLYQMFVVNPTDNFANTFERFGIKWYFKGKIGQCEYHTGRSAYQAYYQGRK
;
A
#
# COMPACT_ATOMS: atom_id res chain seq x y z
N MET A 1 27.44 -38.99 -0.14
CA MET A 1 26.12 -38.63 0.39
C MET A 1 26.30 -37.51 1.41
N ILE A 2 25.95 -36.28 1.04
CA ILE A 2 26.14 -35.09 1.89
C ILE A 2 24.75 -34.69 2.40
N LYS A 3 24.45 -35.06 3.65
CA LYS A 3 23.33 -34.48 4.40
C LYS A 3 23.86 -33.22 5.10
N LYS A 4 23.41 -32.05 4.66
CA LYS A 4 23.55 -30.76 5.36
C LYS A 4 22.13 -30.14 5.37
N LEU A 5 21.38 -30.22 6.46
CA LEU A 5 21.35 -29.33 7.63
C LEU A 5 20.95 -27.87 7.29
N LEU A 6 19.74 -27.51 7.77
CA LEU A 6 19.19 -26.18 8.09
C LEU A 6 19.03 -25.22 6.90
N VAL A 7 17.95 -24.43 6.78
CA VAL A 7 17.60 -23.31 7.64
C VAL A 7 16.11 -22.97 7.49
N THR A 8 15.45 -22.81 8.63
CA THR A 8 14.16 -22.17 8.84
C THR A 8 14.14 -20.75 8.25
N ALA A 9 13.27 -20.49 7.25
CA ALA A 9 12.90 -19.13 6.90
C ALA A 9 11.68 -18.71 7.72
N THR A 10 11.95 -18.11 8.86
CA THR A 10 11.01 -17.29 9.64
C THR A 10 10.51 -16.15 8.75
N LEU A 11 9.23 -16.18 8.36
CA LEU A 11 8.55 -15.01 7.81
C LEU A 11 8.37 -13.98 8.93
N ILE A 12 9.38 -13.14 9.14
CA ILE A 12 9.24 -11.89 9.90
C ILE A 12 9.55 -10.77 8.93
N THR A 13 8.51 -10.29 8.25
CA THR A 13 8.44 -8.89 7.86
C THR A 13 7.20 -8.35 8.53
N GLY A 14 7.41 -7.83 9.74
CA GLY A 14 6.43 -7.00 10.41
C GLY A 14 6.08 -5.85 9.50
N PHE A 15 4.88 -5.90 8.93
CA PHE A 15 4.17 -4.67 8.63
C PHE A 15 3.85 -4.06 9.98
N LEU A 16 4.68 -3.10 10.40
CA LEU A 16 4.28 -2.08 11.34
C LEU A 16 3.08 -1.35 10.69
N LEU A 17 1.90 -1.94 10.86
CA LEU A 17 0.65 -1.20 10.89
C LEU A 17 0.85 -0.24 12.06
N SER A 18 1.29 0.97 11.74
CA SER A 18 1.35 2.09 12.66
C SER A 18 -0.08 2.41 13.08
N GLY A 19 -0.60 1.60 14.00
CA GLY A 19 -1.77 1.91 14.78
C GLY A 19 -1.41 3.07 15.68
N ASN A 20 -1.71 4.28 15.23
CA ASN A 20 -1.60 5.48 16.05
C ASN A 20 -2.93 6.23 15.99
N ALA A 21 -3.51 6.29 17.19
CA ALA A 21 -4.49 7.20 17.76
C ALA A 21 -5.11 8.31 16.87
N MET A 22 -6.38 8.58 17.15
CA MET A 22 -7.27 9.58 16.57
C MET A 22 -6.69 11.01 16.51
N ALA A 23 -5.83 11.26 15.53
CA ALA A 23 -5.63 12.52 14.84
C ALA A 23 -5.64 12.13 13.37
N LEU A 24 -6.43 12.79 12.51
CA LEU A 24 -6.39 12.49 11.08
C LEU A 24 -4.95 12.77 10.59
N ASN A 25 -4.14 11.72 10.45
CA ASN A 25 -2.85 11.85 9.81
C ASN A 25 -3.07 12.34 8.37
N LYS A 26 -2.22 13.26 7.91
CA LYS A 26 -2.31 13.76 6.53
C LYS A 26 -2.24 12.57 5.58
N CYS A 27 -3.09 12.56 4.55
CA CYS A 27 -3.05 11.53 3.52
C CYS A 27 -1.66 11.52 2.87
N GLN A 28 -1.12 10.33 2.60
CA GLN A 28 0.06 10.25 1.72
C GLN A 28 -0.37 10.68 0.32
N VAL A 29 0.11 11.84 -0.09
CA VAL A 29 -0.25 12.48 -1.36
C VAL A 29 0.53 11.93 -2.55
N ASP A 30 1.47 11.02 -2.28
CA ASP A 30 2.29 10.34 -3.28
C ASP A 30 1.44 9.29 -4.03
N ASN A 31 0.52 9.78 -4.86
CA ASN A 31 -0.28 9.00 -5.82
C ASN A 31 0.57 8.60 -7.05
N VAL A 32 1.83 8.22 -6.80
CA VAL A 32 2.83 7.87 -7.82
C VAL A 32 3.31 6.43 -7.60
N PRO A 33 3.65 5.70 -8.67
CA PRO A 33 4.21 4.37 -8.54
C PRO A 33 5.57 4.41 -7.85
N LYS A 34 5.73 3.67 -6.77
CA LYS A 34 7.02 3.40 -6.15
C LYS A 34 7.43 1.97 -6.50
N HIS A 35 8.57 1.83 -7.19
CA HIS A 35 9.17 0.53 -7.46
C HIS A 35 9.64 -0.12 -6.15
N ILE A 36 9.38 -1.42 -6.01
CA ILE A 36 9.82 -2.21 -4.85
C ILE A 36 10.95 -3.15 -5.29
N GLU A 37 10.63 -4.07 -6.18
CA GLU A 37 11.54 -5.12 -6.67
C GLU A 37 11.00 -5.73 -7.96
N GLY A 38 11.87 -6.11 -8.90
CA GLY A 38 11.46 -6.72 -10.17
C GLY A 38 10.36 -5.93 -10.89
N ASN A 39 9.22 -6.59 -11.13
CA ASN A 39 8.03 -5.98 -11.74
C ASN A 39 6.99 -5.50 -10.71
N LEU A 40 7.37 -5.39 -9.44
CA LEU A 40 6.49 -5.06 -8.33
C LEU A 40 6.56 -3.57 -7.98
N TYR A 41 5.39 -2.97 -7.88
CA TYR A 41 5.21 -1.57 -7.53
C TYR A 41 4.21 -1.43 -6.38
N GLN A 42 4.27 -0.30 -5.66
CA GLN A 42 3.25 0.12 -4.73
C GLN A 42 2.78 1.54 -5.02
N MET A 43 1.55 1.84 -4.64
CA MET A 43 0.97 3.18 -4.70
C MET A 43 -0.10 3.33 -3.62
N PHE A 44 -0.17 4.53 -3.06
CA PHE A 44 -1.29 4.92 -2.22
C PHE A 44 -2.26 5.72 -3.08
N VAL A 45 -3.55 5.44 -2.95
CA VAL A 45 -4.61 6.13 -3.69
C VAL A 45 -5.50 6.82 -2.68
N VAL A 46 -5.71 8.12 -2.88
CA VAL A 46 -6.61 8.94 -2.06
C VAL A 46 -7.89 9.22 -2.82
N ASN A 47 -9.04 9.02 -2.18
CA ASN A 47 -10.36 9.32 -2.73
C ASN A 47 -11.20 10.09 -1.67
N PRO A 48 -11.92 11.16 -2.05
CA PRO A 48 -12.87 11.83 -1.13
C PRO A 48 -13.95 10.91 -0.54
N THR A 49 -14.23 9.78 -1.21
CA THR A 49 -15.21 8.77 -0.78
C THR A 49 -14.52 7.46 -0.45
N ASP A 50 -15.10 6.66 0.44
CA ASP A 50 -14.57 5.33 0.82
C ASP A 50 -14.88 4.24 -0.23
N ASN A 51 -14.76 4.60 -1.50
CA ASN A 51 -15.02 3.75 -2.65
C ASN A 51 -13.73 3.59 -3.48
N PHE A 52 -13.27 2.35 -3.62
CA PHE A 52 -12.01 2.01 -4.26
C PHE A 52 -12.25 0.86 -5.24
N ALA A 53 -11.71 0.99 -6.45
CA ALA A 53 -11.81 -0.06 -7.45
C ALA A 53 -10.92 -1.25 -7.07
N ASN A 54 -11.41 -2.48 -7.23
CA ASN A 54 -10.59 -3.66 -6.94
C ASN A 54 -9.35 -3.76 -7.84
N THR A 55 -9.46 -3.31 -9.09
CA THR A 55 -8.37 -3.25 -10.06
C THR A 55 -8.52 -2.05 -10.99
N PHE A 56 -7.41 -1.54 -11.50
CA PHE A 56 -7.37 -0.55 -12.59
C PHE A 56 -6.00 -0.55 -13.26
N GLU A 57 -5.87 0.17 -14.38
CA GLU A 57 -4.60 0.36 -15.07
C GLU A 57 -4.21 1.85 -15.05
N ARG A 58 -2.97 2.14 -14.68
CA ARG A 58 -2.41 3.50 -14.69
C ARG A 58 -0.90 3.42 -14.84
N PHE A 59 -0.31 4.34 -15.60
CA PHE A 59 1.14 4.35 -15.90
C PHE A 59 1.62 3.08 -16.61
N GLY A 60 0.73 2.38 -17.34
CA GLY A 60 1.02 1.08 -17.95
C GLY A 60 1.31 -0.02 -16.92
N ILE A 61 0.80 0.12 -15.70
CA ILE A 61 0.91 -0.84 -14.60
C ILE A 61 -0.51 -1.25 -14.21
N LYS A 62 -0.74 -2.55 -14.06
CA LYS A 62 -2.01 -3.07 -13.54
C LYS A 62 -1.97 -3.06 -12.02
N TRP A 63 -2.88 -2.31 -11.42
CA TRP A 63 -2.99 -2.10 -9.98
C TRP A 63 -4.05 -3.01 -9.38
N TYR A 64 -3.72 -3.58 -8.22
CA TYR A 64 -4.58 -4.48 -7.47
C TYR A 64 -4.77 -3.93 -6.07
N PHE A 65 -6.02 -3.79 -5.66
CA PHE A 65 -6.37 -3.34 -4.32
C PHE A 65 -5.83 -4.32 -3.27
N LYS A 66 -5.23 -3.78 -2.20
CA LYS A 66 -4.67 -4.58 -1.11
C LYS A 66 -5.27 -4.27 0.25
N GLY A 67 -5.81 -3.07 0.43
CA GLY A 67 -6.52 -2.74 1.66
C GLY A 67 -6.82 -1.26 1.77
N LYS A 68 -7.81 -0.96 2.61
CA LYS A 68 -8.08 0.40 3.09
C LYS A 68 -7.09 0.70 4.22
N ILE A 69 -6.53 1.89 4.20
CA ILE A 69 -5.75 2.41 5.33
C ILE A 69 -6.69 3.12 6.30
N GLY A 70 -7.64 3.88 5.77
CA GLY A 70 -8.66 4.56 6.54
C GLY A 70 -8.84 6.01 6.11
N GLN A 71 -9.48 6.77 7.00
CA GLN A 71 -9.73 8.20 6.82
C GLN A 71 -8.45 9.00 7.11
N CYS A 72 -8.17 10.01 6.29
CA CYS A 72 -7.00 10.87 6.38
C CYS A 72 -7.36 12.31 6.00
N GLU A 73 -6.52 13.27 6.38
CA GLU A 73 -6.71 14.68 6.00
C GLU A 73 -5.98 14.98 4.70
N TYR A 74 -6.72 15.34 3.66
CA TYR A 74 -6.14 15.81 2.40
C TYR A 74 -5.44 17.16 2.61
N HIS A 75 -4.46 17.50 1.79
CA HIS A 75 -3.64 18.71 1.97
C HIS A 75 -4.43 20.03 2.02
N THR A 76 -5.70 20.03 1.59
CA THR A 76 -6.65 21.15 1.69
C THR A 76 -7.42 21.21 3.01
N GLY A 77 -7.11 20.38 4.00
CA GLY A 77 -7.85 20.25 5.26
C GLY A 77 -9.17 19.46 5.17
N ARG A 78 -9.42 18.82 4.03
CA ARG A 78 -10.65 18.04 3.79
C ARG A 78 -10.45 16.59 4.18
N SER A 79 -11.47 15.97 4.76
CA SER A 79 -11.41 14.54 4.98
C SER A 79 -11.45 13.77 3.66
N ALA A 80 -10.61 12.75 3.56
CA ALA A 80 -10.57 11.79 2.46
C ALA A 80 -10.30 10.40 3.02
N TYR A 81 -10.31 9.41 2.13
CA TYR A 81 -9.99 8.02 2.41
C TYR A 81 -8.75 7.63 1.62
N GLN A 82 -7.94 6.75 2.18
CA GLN A 82 -6.75 6.23 1.54
C GLN A 82 -6.77 4.70 1.46
N ALA A 83 -6.32 4.19 0.32
CA ALA A 83 -6.13 2.77 0.08
C ALA A 83 -4.73 2.47 -0.46
N TYR A 84 -4.27 1.26 -0.19
CA TYR A 84 -3.01 0.72 -0.67
C TYR A 84 -3.23 -0.20 -1.87
N TYR A 85 -2.42 0.00 -2.90
CA TYR A 85 -2.42 -0.82 -4.12
C TYR A 85 -1.04 -1.35 -4.40
N GLN A 86 -1.01 -2.56 -4.96
CA GLN A 86 0.18 -3.20 -5.48
C GLN A 86 0.06 -3.30 -6.99
N GLY A 87 1.08 -2.82 -7.70
CA GLY A 87 1.19 -2.84 -9.14
C GLY A 87 2.04 -4.01 -9.63
N ARG A 88 1.67 -4.56 -10.78
CA ARG A 88 2.51 -5.50 -11.54
C ARG A 88 2.60 -5.02 -12.99
N LYS A 89 3.83 -4.94 -13.50
CA LYS A 89 4.12 -4.59 -14.90
C LYS A 89 4.60 -5.82 -15.68
#